data_AF-A0A352DUG2-F1
#
_entry.id   AF-A0A352DUG2-F1
#
_cell.length_a   1.000
_cell.length_b   1.000
_cell.length_c   1.000
_cell.angle_alpha   90.00
_cell.angle_beta   90.00
_cell.angle_gamma   90.00
#
_symmetry.space_group_name_H-M   'P 1'
#
loop_
_entity.id
_entity.type
_entity.pdbx_description
1 polymer ?
#
loop_
_entity_poly.entity_id
_entity_poly.type
_entity_poly.pdbx_seq_one_letter_code
_entity_poly.pdbx_strand_id
1 'polypeptide(L)' 'GVERLEPRTLLSATPNDPGPFGLPVQSLDGTGNNAADVSLGSAGQAFLRVSAAAYADGLSSPSGADRPNPR' A
#
# COMPACT_ATOMS: atom_id res chain seq x y z
N GLY A 1 32.02 7.41 8.05
CA GLY A 1 31.44 6.31 7.27
C GLY A 1 29.94 6.45 7.38
N VAL A 2 29.23 6.56 6.26
CA VAL A 2 27.77 6.67 6.27
C VAL A 2 27.23 5.32 6.72
N GLU A 3 26.50 5.28 7.83
CA GLU A 3 25.90 4.04 8.30
C GLU A 3 24.90 3.55 7.26
N ARG A 4 25.13 2.33 6.77
CA ARG A 4 24.22 1.65 5.86
C ARG A 4 22.91 1.44 6.63
N LEU A 5 21.83 2.09 6.17
CA LEU A 5 20.48 1.76 6.62
C LEU A 5 20.26 0.28 6.31
N GLU A 6 20.35 -0.59 7.32
CA GLU A 6 19.96 -1.98 7.15
C GLU A 6 18.47 -1.96 6.76
N PRO A 7 18.08 -2.55 5.63
CA PRO A 7 16.67 -2.64 5.29
C PRO A 7 16.00 -3.40 6.42
N ARG A 8 15.17 -2.70 7.19
CA ARG A 8 14.26 -3.34 8.13
C ARG A 8 13.21 -4.05 7.30
N THR A 9 13.55 -5.27 6.87
CA THR A 9 12.58 -6.22 6.34
C THR A 9 11.52 -6.36 7.42
N LEU A 10 10.35 -5.73 7.19
CA LEU A 10 9.18 -5.96 8.02
C LEU A 10 8.96 -7.47 8.05
N LEU A 11 8.57 -8.01 9.20
CA LEU A 11 8.35 -9.44 9.37
C LEU A 11 7.33 -9.91 8.32
N SER A 12 7.82 -10.40 7.17
CA SER A 12 7.02 -11.02 6.14
C SER A 12 6.56 -12.32 6.75
N ALA A 13 5.33 -12.34 7.23
CA ALA A 13 4.68 -13.53 7.76
C ALA A 13 4.96 -14.71 6.83
N THR A 14 5.64 -15.74 7.35
CA THR A 14 5.59 -17.03 6.67
C THR A 14 4.22 -17.63 6.99
N PRO A 15 3.39 -18.00 5.99
CA PRO A 15 2.00 -18.43 6.22
C PRO A 15 1.85 -19.65 7.14
N ASN A 16 2.95 -20.34 7.45
CA ASN A 16 2.97 -21.65 8.10
C ASN A 16 3.42 -21.60 9.55
N ASP A 17 3.69 -20.42 10.13
CA ASP A 17 4.16 -20.31 11.51
C ASP A 17 2.94 -20.10 12.44
N PRO A 18 2.48 -21.10 13.19
CA PRO A 18 1.17 -21.08 13.86
C PRO A 18 1.08 -20.11 15.05
N GLY A 19 2.11 -19.31 15.33
CA GLY A 19 2.09 -18.30 16.38
C GLY A 19 1.80 -18.85 17.78
N PRO A 20 1.82 -18.00 18.81
CA PRO A 20 1.59 -18.42 20.20
C PRO A 20 0.15 -18.89 20.48
N PHE A 21 -0.78 -18.71 19.54
CA PHE A 21 -2.20 -19.05 19.69
C PHE A 21 -2.73 -20.05 18.66
N GLY A 22 -1.86 -20.70 17.88
CA GLY A 22 -2.28 -21.58 16.78
C GLY A 22 -2.86 -20.82 15.57
N LEU A 23 -2.65 -19.49 15.52
CA LEU A 23 -3.00 -18.62 14.41
C LEU A 23 -1.73 -18.07 13.75
N PRO A 24 -1.65 -18.03 12.41
CA PRO A 24 -0.50 -17.47 11.73
C PRO A 24 -0.28 -16.01 12.12
N VAL A 25 0.98 -15.65 12.36
CA VAL A 25 1.37 -14.24 12.55
C VAL A 25 1.11 -13.51 11.23
N GLN A 26 0.41 -12.38 11.28
CA GLN A 26 0.14 -11.56 10.10
C GLN A 26 1.20 -10.47 9.92
N SER A 27 1.42 -10.05 8.67
CA SER A 27 2.26 -8.90 8.38
C SER A 27 1.63 -7.61 8.94
N LEU A 28 2.47 -6.68 9.39
CA LEU A 28 2.01 -5.39 9.90
C LEU A 28 1.63 -4.40 8.79
N ASP A 29 2.16 -4.62 7.58
CA ASP A 29 1.95 -3.76 6.42
C ASP A 29 0.95 -4.35 5.41
N GLY A 30 0.42 -5.55 5.65
CA GLY A 30 -0.50 -6.23 4.73
C GLY A 30 0.17 -7.04 3.62
N THR A 31 1.51 -7.06 3.54
CA THR A 31 2.24 -7.91 2.59
C THR A 31 1.92 -9.40 2.81
N GLY A 32 1.67 -10.15 1.74
CA GLY A 32 1.40 -11.59 1.79
C GLY A 32 -0.04 -11.99 2.12
N ASN A 33 -0.97 -11.03 2.23
CA ASN A 33 -2.38 -11.32 2.49
C ASN A 33 -3.08 -12.02 1.30
N ASN A 34 -2.64 -11.76 0.07
CA ASN A 34 -3.12 -12.46 -1.12
C ASN A 34 -2.02 -13.40 -1.65
N ALA A 35 -2.36 -14.68 -1.83
CA ALA A 35 -1.39 -15.71 -2.25
C ALA A 35 -0.98 -15.61 -3.73
N ALA A 36 -1.82 -15.02 -4.58
CA ALA A 36 -1.53 -14.82 -6.00
C ALA A 36 -0.73 -13.54 -6.25
N ASP A 37 -0.95 -12.50 -5.45
CA ASP A 37 -0.22 -11.23 -5.48
C ASP A 37 0.09 -10.77 -4.05
N VAL A 38 1.30 -11.06 -3.60
CA VAL A 38 1.75 -10.76 -2.23
C VAL A 38 1.81 -9.26 -1.92
N SER A 39 1.77 -8.38 -2.93
CA SER A 39 1.78 -6.93 -2.74
C SER A 39 0.36 -6.33 -2.66
N LEU A 40 -0.67 -7.09 -3.04
CA LEU A 40 -2.03 -6.58 -3.10
C LEU A 40 -2.57 -6.27 -1.71
N GLY A 41 -2.86 -4.99 -1.48
CA GLY A 41 -3.38 -4.50 -0.20
C GLY A 41 -2.29 -4.17 0.83
N SER A 42 -1.00 -4.20 0.44
CA SER A 42 0.06 -3.72 1.31
C SER A 42 0.12 -2.19 1.40
N ALA A 43 0.67 -1.68 2.50
CA ALA A 43 0.88 -0.26 2.72
C ALA A 43 1.88 0.34 1.72
N GLY A 44 1.71 1.63 1.41
CA GLY A 44 2.59 2.35 0.48
C GLY A 44 2.32 2.08 -1.00
N GLN A 45 1.32 1.25 -1.34
CA GLN A 45 0.85 1.05 -2.71
C GLN A 45 -0.08 2.18 -3.16
N ALA A 46 -0.16 2.39 -4.48
CA ALA A 46 -1.13 3.30 -5.07
C ALA A 46 -2.57 2.76 -4.92
N PHE A 47 -3.54 3.65 -4.71
CA PHE A 47 -4.95 3.26 -4.72
C PHE A 47 -5.40 2.84 -6.12
N LEU A 48 -6.24 1.79 -6.17
CA LEU A 48 -6.89 1.36 -7.40
C LEU A 48 -7.82 2.46 -7.93
N ARG A 49 -7.88 2.60 -9.25
CA ARG A 49 -8.77 3.54 -9.93
C ARG A 49 -9.84 2.76 -10.70
N VAL A 50 -11.11 3.03 -10.39
CA VAL A 50 -12.26 2.48 -11.12
C VAL A 50 -12.60 3.28 -12.38
N SER A 51 -12.00 4.46 -12.54
CA SER A 51 -12.13 5.34 -13.70
C SER A 51 -10.83 6.12 -13.93
N ALA A 52 -10.69 6.74 -15.11
CA ALA A 52 -9.52 7.57 -15.41
C ALA A 52 -9.40 8.76 -14.43
N ALA A 53 -8.16 9.16 -14.13
CA ALA A 53 -7.88 10.33 -13.32
C ALA A 53 -8.26 11.62 -14.07
N ALA A 54 -9.04 12.50 -13.45
CA ALA A 54 -9.48 13.77 -14.04
C ALA A 54 -8.70 14.95 -13.46
N TYR A 55 -7.41 15.08 -13.81
CA TYR A 55 -6.57 16.24 -13.47
C TYR A 55 -6.73 17.35 -14.51
N ALA A 56 -6.51 18.61 -14.10
CA ALA A 56 -6.63 19.78 -14.99
C ALA A 56 -5.58 19.78 -16.11
N ASP A 57 -4.37 19.32 -15.82
CA ASP A 57 -3.25 19.16 -16.76
C ASP A 57 -3.15 17.73 -17.32
N GLY A 58 -4.10 16.86 -16.98
CA GLY A 58 -4.06 15.43 -17.31
C GLY A 58 -2.99 14.62 -16.55
N LEU A 59 -2.26 15.22 -15.60
CA LEU A 59 -1.14 14.59 -14.90
C LEU A 59 -1.27 14.66 -13.38
N SER A 60 -1.29 15.87 -12.82
CA SER A 60 -1.18 16.07 -11.36
C SER A 60 -1.87 17.34 -10.83
N SER A 61 -2.15 18.33 -11.67
CA SER A 61 -2.82 19.56 -11.25
C SER A 61 -4.28 19.27 -10.85
N PRO A 62 -4.73 19.64 -9.64
CA PRO A 62 -6.10 19.41 -9.22
C PRO A 62 -7.11 20.04 -10.19
N SER A 63 -8.14 19.28 -10.59
CA SER A 63 -9.27 19.81 -11.35
C SER A 63 -10.22 20.64 -10.48
N GLY A 64 -11.09 21.43 -11.12
CA GLY A 64 -12.24 22.04 -10.44
C GLY A 64 -12.30 23.56 -10.47
N ALA A 65 -11.43 24.24 -11.22
CA ALA A 65 -11.49 25.70 -11.40
C ALA A 65 -12.83 26.15 -12.02
N ASP A 66 -13.43 25.27 -12.82
CA ASP A 66 -14.68 25.38 -13.55
C ASP A 66 -15.86 24.69 -12.81
N ARG A 67 -15.66 24.30 -11.55
CA ARG A 67 -16.70 23.74 -10.66
C ARG A 67 -17.14 24.78 -9.60
N PRO A 68 -18.34 24.62 -8.98
CA PRO A 68 -18.78 25.50 -7.89
C PRO A 68 -17.80 25.54 -6.72
N ASN A 69 -17.84 26.64 -5.95
CA ASN A 69 -17.02 26.80 -4.74
C ASN A 69 -17.30 25.64 -3.76
N PRO A 70 -16.27 24.94 -3.26
CA PRO A 70 -16.45 23.83 -2.32
C PRO A 70 -16.89 24.25 -0.91
N ARG A 71 -16.99 25.55 -0.63
CA ARG A 71 -17.42 26.12 0.66
C ARG A 71 -18.84 26.66 0.59
#